data_AF-A0A2V1CFZ5-F1
#
_entry.id   AF-A0A2V1CFZ5-F1
#
_cell.length_a   1.000
_cell.length_b   1.000
_cell.length_c   1.000
_cell.angle_alpha   90.00
_cell.angle_beta   90.00
_cell.angle_gamma   90.00
#
_symmetry.space_group_name_H-M   'P 1'
#
loop_
_entity.id
_entity.type
_entity.pdbx_description
1 polymer ?
#
loop_
_entity_poly.entity_id
_entity_poly.type
_entity_poly.pdbx_seq_one_letter_code
_entity_poly.pdbx_strand_id
1 'polypeptide(L)'
;MIQHTKITCGEQEPEQDSISGGARAASCGVDIGSKLILGSVVWLDILWSASTRSPLSPELDHRKILDAFEIELGGLFGCTSRVALFLHDIVHLDNWKKTTEAARKLSMAELVKRGAEIETLLRQEIAQLQGSGAIPSRNLTASQVDISSIFARSALTYLHIVISGAHPEMPEIEESVSLTLSAFRSMTDPKLLQSLVWPFCVTGCLAVESQQPIFRELIKKADIATPGGGGCLEAVGIIEQCWEMRRTCYHSCDWAFIMNRRGHSSILF
;
A
#
# COMPACT_ATOMS: atom_id res chain seq x y z
N MET A 1 79.05 39.43 49.36
CA MET A 1 78.47 40.79 49.48
C MET A 1 77.21 40.80 48.62
N ILE A 2 76.11 40.26 49.16
CA ILE A 2 74.83 40.96 49.51
C ILE A 2 74.00 41.33 48.26
N GLN A 3 73.02 40.50 47.85
CA GLN A 3 71.52 40.66 47.93
C GLN A 3 70.93 41.75 46.99
N HIS A 4 69.75 41.70 46.35
CA HIS A 4 68.60 40.78 46.13
C HIS A 4 67.68 41.41 45.04
N THR A 5 66.65 40.67 44.57
CA THR A 5 65.33 41.11 43.96
C THR A 5 65.27 41.08 42.40
N LYS A 6 64.32 40.51 41.63
CA LYS A 6 62.98 39.85 41.74
C LYS A 6 62.73 39.01 40.43
N ILE A 7 62.18 37.77 40.47
CA ILE A 7 60.81 37.30 40.06
C ILE A 7 60.47 37.56 38.57
N THR A 8 60.07 36.63 37.67
CA THR A 8 59.12 35.47 37.73
C THR A 8 59.39 34.48 36.58
N CYS A 9 59.07 33.20 36.81
CA CYS A 9 59.09 32.08 35.85
C CYS A 9 57.72 31.93 35.16
N GLY A 10 57.69 31.56 33.87
CA GLY A 10 56.49 31.20 33.12
C GLY A 10 56.86 30.38 31.90
N GLU A 11 56.83 29.06 32.05
CA GLU A 11 57.04 28.06 31.00
C GLU A 11 55.81 27.99 30.08
N GLN A 12 56.07 27.90 28.77
CA GLN A 12 55.08 27.72 27.72
C GLN A 12 54.73 26.23 27.55
N GLU A 13 53.47 25.87 27.77
CA GLU A 13 52.86 24.62 27.27
C GLU A 13 52.45 24.79 25.80
N PRO A 14 52.68 23.78 24.93
CA PRO A 14 52.07 23.74 23.61
C PRO A 14 50.69 23.07 23.66
N GLU A 15 49.69 23.82 23.21
CA GLU A 15 48.28 23.45 23.06
C GLU A 15 48.13 22.32 22.01
N GLN A 16 47.54 21.21 22.43
CA GLN A 16 47.13 20.10 21.57
C GLN A 16 45.81 20.45 20.87
N ASP A 17 45.85 20.83 19.60
CA ASP A 17 44.65 20.92 18.76
C ASP A 17 44.55 19.72 17.81
N SER A 18 43.84 18.71 18.30
CA SER A 18 43.29 17.61 17.53
C SER A 18 42.15 18.12 16.63
N ILE A 19 42.44 18.42 15.37
CA ILE A 19 41.39 18.64 14.36
C ILE A 19 40.92 17.28 13.84
N SER A 20 39.96 16.74 14.58
CA SER A 20 39.03 15.68 14.20
C SER A 20 38.35 15.99 12.86
N GLY A 21 38.18 14.92 12.08
CA GLY A 21 37.55 14.96 10.77
C GLY A 21 36.11 15.45 10.79
N GLY A 22 35.73 16.00 9.64
CA GLY A 22 34.39 16.40 9.31
C GLY A 22 34.23 16.38 7.81
N ALA A 23 34.34 15.20 7.20
CA ALA A 23 33.75 14.98 5.89
C ALA A 23 32.23 15.13 6.07
N ARG A 24 31.74 16.37 5.95
CA ARG A 24 30.32 16.65 5.77
C ARG A 24 29.95 15.95 4.48
N ALA A 25 29.38 14.75 4.61
CA ALA A 25 28.58 14.17 3.54
C ALA A 25 27.57 15.25 3.17
N ALA A 26 27.74 15.85 2.01
CA ALA A 26 26.71 16.65 1.40
C ALA A 26 25.55 15.68 1.21
N SER A 27 24.57 15.73 2.11
CA SER A 27 23.21 15.32 1.80
C SER A 27 22.83 16.20 0.62
N CYS A 28 23.04 15.68 -0.59
CA CYS A 28 22.45 16.24 -1.79
C CYS A 28 20.96 16.03 -1.59
N GLY A 29 20.30 17.03 -1.00
CA GLY A 29 18.87 17.00 -0.76
C GLY A 29 18.20 16.73 -2.09
N VAL A 30 17.66 15.53 -2.23
CA VAL A 30 16.93 15.13 -3.43
C VAL A 30 15.75 16.08 -3.56
N ASP A 31 15.65 16.75 -4.71
CA ASP A 31 14.64 17.75 -4.93
C ASP A 31 13.23 17.13 -4.91
N ILE A 32 12.22 17.96 -4.66
CA ILE A 32 10.82 17.54 -4.54
C ILE A 32 10.33 16.83 -5.81
N GLY A 33 10.79 17.26 -6.98
CA GLY A 33 10.45 16.64 -8.26
C GLY A 33 10.99 15.22 -8.37
N SER A 34 12.23 14.99 -7.98
CA SER A 34 12.82 13.64 -7.92
C SER A 34 12.07 12.72 -6.95
N LYS A 35 11.69 13.22 -5.76
CA LYS A 35 10.88 12.46 -4.80
C LYS A 35 9.50 12.10 -5.36
N LEU A 36 8.86 13.04 -6.07
CA LEU A 36 7.56 12.81 -6.73
C LEU A 36 7.68 11.74 -7.82
N ILE A 37 8.71 11.81 -8.66
CA ILE A 37 8.92 10.84 -9.75
C ILE A 37 9.18 9.45 -9.17
N LEU A 38 10.12 9.32 -8.24
CA LEU A 38 10.45 8.04 -7.62
C LEU A 38 9.27 7.45 -6.83
N GLY A 39 8.56 8.29 -6.08
CA GLY A 39 7.35 7.89 -5.37
C GLY A 39 6.24 7.42 -6.32
N SER A 40 6.08 8.10 -7.47
CA SER A 40 5.13 7.70 -8.51
C SER A 40 5.49 6.37 -9.14
N VAL A 41 6.77 6.15 -9.47
CA VAL A 41 7.25 4.89 -10.05
C VAL A 41 6.99 3.73 -9.08
N VAL A 42 7.35 3.89 -7.81
CA VAL A 42 7.11 2.89 -6.76
C VAL A 42 5.61 2.60 -6.58
N TRP A 43 4.79 3.64 -6.47
CA TRP A 43 3.35 3.48 -6.28
C TRP A 43 2.68 2.81 -7.48
N LEU A 44 3.03 3.23 -8.69
CA LEU A 44 2.46 2.70 -9.93
C LEU A 44 2.88 1.25 -10.17
N ASP A 45 4.14 0.87 -9.92
CA ASP A 45 4.58 -0.53 -10.06
C ASP A 45 3.82 -1.45 -9.09
N ILE A 46 3.72 -1.06 -7.81
CA ILE A 46 2.95 -1.82 -6.82
C ILE A 46 1.49 -1.96 -7.24
N LEU A 47 0.85 -0.85 -7.62
CA LEU A 47 -0.57 -0.83 -7.94
C LEU A 47 -0.87 -1.58 -9.25
N TRP A 48 0.00 -1.46 -10.25
CA TRP A 48 -0.06 -2.22 -11.49
C TRP A 48 0.05 -3.72 -11.21
N SER A 49 1.06 -4.13 -10.46
CA SER A 49 1.31 -5.54 -10.15
C SER A 49 0.20 -6.12 -9.26
N ALA A 50 -0.35 -5.35 -8.34
CA ALA A 50 -1.54 -5.76 -7.58
C ALA A 50 -2.82 -5.83 -8.44
N SER A 51 -2.96 -4.95 -9.43
CA SER A 51 -4.09 -4.98 -10.37
C SER A 51 -4.03 -6.22 -11.25
N THR A 52 -2.90 -6.44 -11.91
CA THR A 52 -2.73 -7.54 -12.88
C THR A 52 -2.35 -8.87 -12.23
N ARG A 53 -2.04 -8.85 -10.94
CA ARG A 53 -1.41 -9.95 -10.20
C ARG A 53 -0.12 -10.44 -10.90
N SER A 54 0.65 -9.51 -11.45
CA SER A 54 1.93 -9.75 -12.11
C SER A 54 3.10 -9.59 -11.13
N PRO A 55 4.32 -10.04 -11.47
CA PRO A 55 5.51 -9.74 -10.69
C PRO A 55 5.75 -8.23 -10.61
N LEU A 56 6.33 -7.78 -9.49
CA LEU A 56 6.91 -6.44 -9.37
C LEU A 56 8.16 -6.34 -10.22
N SER A 57 8.52 -5.13 -10.63
CA SER A 57 9.73 -4.88 -11.40
C SER A 57 10.98 -5.25 -10.59
N PRO A 58 11.79 -6.25 -11.01
CA PRO A 58 12.91 -6.74 -10.20
C PRO A 58 14.06 -5.72 -10.09
N GLU A 59 14.13 -4.75 -10.99
CA GLU A 59 15.13 -3.67 -10.96
C GLU A 59 14.82 -2.62 -9.88
N LEU A 60 13.58 -2.62 -9.34
CA LEU A 60 13.09 -1.62 -8.42
C LEU A 60 13.08 -2.14 -6.98
N ASP A 61 14.07 -1.75 -6.17
CA ASP A 61 14.04 -1.99 -4.73
C ASP A 61 13.16 -0.93 -4.06
N HIS A 62 11.84 -1.18 -4.09
CA HIS A 62 10.80 -0.28 -3.61
C HIS A 62 11.07 0.22 -2.19
N ARG A 63 11.44 -0.69 -1.28
CA ARG A 63 11.70 -0.36 0.12
C ARG A 63 12.93 0.53 0.25
N LYS A 64 14.04 0.19 -0.40
CA LYS A 64 15.24 1.04 -0.38
C LYS A 64 15.00 2.41 -1.00
N ILE A 65 14.20 2.51 -2.05
CA ILE A 65 13.89 3.81 -2.67
C ILE A 65 13.07 4.67 -1.71
N LEU A 66 12.02 4.12 -1.09
CA LEU A 66 11.23 4.87 -0.12
C LEU A 66 12.07 5.31 1.08
N ASP A 67 12.94 4.44 1.59
CA ASP A 67 13.79 4.72 2.76
C ASP A 67 14.93 5.69 2.43
N ALA A 68 15.67 5.48 1.33
CA ALA A 68 16.85 6.28 0.97
C ALA A 68 16.50 7.72 0.56
N PHE A 69 15.31 7.92 -0.02
CA PHE A 69 14.85 9.24 -0.45
C PHE A 69 13.83 9.86 0.51
N GLU A 70 13.54 9.21 1.64
CA GLU A 70 12.54 9.62 2.63
C GLU A 70 11.21 10.00 1.96
N ILE A 71 10.67 9.08 1.14
CA ILE A 71 9.47 9.32 0.35
C ILE A 71 8.24 8.87 1.14
N GLU A 72 7.36 9.83 1.44
CA GLU A 72 6.06 9.57 2.03
C GLU A 72 4.97 9.51 0.96
N LEU A 73 4.55 8.29 0.61
CA LEU A 73 3.47 8.08 -0.37
C LEU A 73 2.13 8.68 0.10
N GLY A 74 1.96 8.85 1.42
CA GLY A 74 0.75 9.46 1.98
C GLY A 74 0.55 10.89 1.48
N GLY A 75 1.63 11.67 1.38
CA GLY A 75 1.58 13.04 0.85
C GLY A 75 1.32 13.10 -0.66
N LEU A 76 1.65 12.05 -1.41
CA LEU A 76 1.54 12.01 -2.87
C LEU A 76 0.23 11.39 -3.37
N PHE A 77 -0.19 10.28 -2.76
CA PHE A 77 -1.30 9.43 -3.22
C PHE A 77 -2.39 9.22 -2.16
N GLY A 78 -2.22 9.79 -0.96
CA GLY A 78 -3.15 9.61 0.15
C GLY A 78 -2.96 8.31 0.94
N CYS A 79 -2.28 7.32 0.36
CA CYS A 79 -1.99 6.03 0.98
C CYS A 79 -0.61 6.03 1.65
N THR A 80 -0.50 5.63 2.92
CA THR A 80 0.80 5.59 3.60
C THR A 80 1.78 4.61 2.94
N SER A 81 3.08 4.95 2.99
CA SER A 81 4.15 4.07 2.48
C SER A 81 4.10 2.67 3.11
N ARG A 82 3.67 2.57 4.36
CA ARG A 82 3.54 1.29 5.07
C ARG A 82 2.43 0.40 4.49
N VAL A 83 1.28 0.97 4.15
CA VAL A 83 0.19 0.23 3.50
C VAL A 83 0.59 -0.19 2.08
N ALA A 84 1.27 0.69 1.34
CA ALA A 84 1.84 0.34 0.03
C ALA A 84 2.82 -0.84 0.12
N LEU A 85 3.67 -0.88 1.15
CA LEU A 85 4.62 -1.97 1.37
C LEU A 85 3.94 -3.29 1.76
N PHE A 86 2.82 -3.26 2.49
CA PHE A 86 2.02 -4.48 2.69
C PHE A 86 1.46 -5.01 1.37
N LEU A 87 0.97 -4.11 0.50
CA LEU A 87 0.49 -4.51 -0.83
C LEU A 87 1.62 -5.12 -1.67
N HIS A 88 2.81 -4.51 -1.65
CA HIS A 88 4.04 -5.07 -2.23
C HIS A 88 4.33 -6.49 -1.71
N ASP A 89 4.29 -6.71 -0.39
CA ASP A 89 4.59 -8.01 0.21
C ASP A 89 3.56 -9.08 -0.19
N ILE A 90 2.28 -8.69 -0.33
CA ILE A 90 1.21 -9.58 -0.81
C ILE A 90 1.41 -9.94 -2.28
N VAL A 91 1.77 -8.98 -3.13
CA VAL A 91 2.09 -9.23 -4.55
C VAL A 91 3.28 -10.19 -4.66
N HIS A 92 4.31 -10.00 -3.83
CA HIS A 92 5.44 -10.92 -3.75
C HIS A 92 5.00 -12.34 -3.33
N LEU A 93 4.14 -12.45 -2.32
CA LEU A 93 3.60 -13.73 -1.87
C LEU A 93 2.79 -14.42 -2.97
N ASP A 94 1.96 -13.68 -3.71
CA ASP A 94 1.14 -14.20 -4.81
C ASP A 94 2.01 -14.76 -5.95
N ASN A 95 3.02 -14.01 -6.37
CA ASN A 95 3.94 -14.45 -7.42
C ASN A 95 4.82 -15.62 -6.95
N TRP A 96 5.27 -15.61 -5.70
CA TRP A 96 5.96 -16.74 -5.10
C TRP A 96 5.07 -18.00 -5.07
N LYS A 97 3.78 -17.86 -4.70
CA LYS A 97 2.81 -18.97 -4.75
C LYS A 97 2.73 -19.55 -6.16
N LYS A 98 2.45 -18.70 -7.16
CA LYS A 98 2.31 -19.12 -8.58
C LYS A 98 3.55 -19.84 -9.11
N THR A 99 4.74 -19.28 -8.87
CA THR A 99 6.00 -19.87 -9.34
C THR A 99 6.32 -21.19 -8.64
N THR A 100 6.09 -21.27 -7.33
CA THR A 100 6.35 -22.49 -6.54
C THR A 100 5.33 -23.59 -6.87
N GLU A 101 4.08 -23.22 -7.13
CA GLU A 101 3.01 -24.10 -7.59
C GLU A 101 3.30 -24.65 -8.98
N ALA A 102 3.72 -23.81 -9.93
CA ALA A 102 4.15 -24.25 -11.26
C ALA A 102 5.34 -25.22 -11.19
N ALA A 103 6.26 -25.02 -10.24
CA ALA A 103 7.36 -25.93 -9.95
C ALA A 103 6.95 -27.19 -9.15
N ARG A 104 5.66 -27.33 -8.79
CA ARG A 104 5.10 -28.42 -7.95
C ARG A 104 5.78 -28.58 -6.59
N LYS A 105 6.24 -27.47 -6.00
CA LYS A 105 6.95 -27.42 -4.71
C LYS A 105 6.17 -26.64 -3.65
N LEU A 106 4.93 -26.25 -3.93
CA LEU A 106 4.16 -25.39 -3.02
C LEU A 106 3.84 -26.16 -1.73
N SER A 107 4.34 -25.64 -0.61
CA SER A 107 3.92 -26.08 0.71
C SER A 107 2.78 -25.21 1.20
N MET A 108 1.62 -25.80 1.43
CA MET A 108 0.46 -25.08 1.96
C MET A 108 0.73 -24.52 3.36
N ALA A 109 1.47 -25.26 4.19
CA ALA A 109 1.87 -24.80 5.52
C ALA A 109 2.76 -23.55 5.46
N GLU A 110 3.69 -23.49 4.49
CA GLU A 110 4.55 -22.31 4.30
C GLU A 110 3.76 -21.11 3.75
N LEU A 111 2.83 -21.35 2.82
CA LEU A 111 1.95 -20.30 2.31
C LEU A 111 1.12 -19.66 3.43
N VAL A 112 0.49 -20.50 4.25
CA VAL A 112 -0.31 -20.03 5.40
C VAL A 112 0.57 -19.30 6.41
N LYS A 113 1.77 -19.80 6.70
CA LYS A 113 2.70 -19.16 7.64
C LYS A 113 3.09 -17.75 7.18
N ARG A 114 3.56 -17.60 5.93
CA ARG A 114 3.93 -16.29 5.37
C ARG A 114 2.73 -15.35 5.30
N GLY A 115 1.58 -15.87 4.93
CA GLY A 115 0.34 -15.12 4.90
C GLY A 115 -0.06 -14.58 6.27
N ALA A 116 -0.01 -15.41 7.32
CA ALA A 116 -0.36 -15.04 8.68
C ALA A 116 0.57 -13.96 9.27
N GLU A 117 1.87 -13.98 8.92
CA GLU A 117 2.83 -12.94 9.30
C GLU A 117 2.43 -11.57 8.72
N ILE A 118 2.10 -11.52 7.42
CA ILE A 118 1.63 -10.29 6.75
C ILE A 118 0.28 -9.86 7.35
N GLU A 119 -0.67 -10.78 7.51
CA GLU A 119 -2.01 -10.50 8.03
C GLU A 119 -1.95 -9.86 9.42
N THR A 120 -1.13 -10.41 10.32
CA THR A 120 -0.99 -9.91 11.70
C THR A 120 -0.53 -8.46 11.70
N LEU A 121 0.52 -8.15 10.93
CA LEU A 121 1.08 -6.81 10.85
C LEU A 121 0.13 -5.83 10.15
N LEU A 122 -0.58 -6.28 9.13
CA LEU A 122 -1.56 -5.47 8.41
C LEU A 122 -2.78 -5.13 9.28
N ARG A 123 -3.29 -6.09 10.07
CA ARG A 123 -4.36 -5.84 11.04
C ARG A 123 -3.94 -4.86 12.13
N GLN A 124 -2.70 -4.93 12.60
CA GLN A 124 -2.14 -3.94 13.53
C GLN A 124 -2.11 -2.54 12.90
N GLU A 125 -1.69 -2.43 11.64
CA GLU A 125 -1.69 -1.15 10.92
C GLU A 125 -3.10 -0.58 10.77
N ILE A 126 -4.09 -1.40 10.41
CA ILE A 126 -5.50 -0.99 10.34
C ILE A 126 -5.98 -0.45 11.69
N ALA A 127 -5.68 -1.15 12.79
CA ALA A 127 -6.04 -0.70 14.13
C ALA A 127 -5.37 0.64 14.51
N GLN A 128 -4.11 0.86 14.11
CA GLN A 128 -3.39 2.12 14.34
C GLN A 128 -3.98 3.29 13.54
N LEU A 129 -4.34 3.05 12.28
CA LEU A 129 -4.98 4.06 11.42
C LEU A 129 -6.33 4.49 12.01
N GLN A 130 -7.10 3.57 12.60
CA GLN A 130 -8.38 3.87 13.25
C GLN A 130 -8.23 4.47 14.66
N GLY A 131 -7.19 4.06 15.40
CA GLY A 131 -6.89 4.52 16.75
C GLY A 131 -6.19 5.87 16.84
N SER A 132 -5.94 6.54 15.71
CA SER A 132 -5.22 7.84 15.65
C SER A 132 -5.96 9.02 16.32
N GLY A 133 -7.03 8.77 17.07
CA GLY A 133 -7.51 9.70 18.09
C GLY A 133 -6.59 9.84 19.33
N ALA A 134 -5.53 9.02 19.46
CA ALA A 134 -4.69 8.98 20.67
C ALA A 134 -3.16 8.97 20.48
N ILE A 135 -2.62 8.92 19.25
CA ILE A 135 -1.17 8.92 19.01
C ILE A 135 -0.78 10.07 18.05
N PRO A 136 0.01 11.08 18.50
CA PRO A 136 0.35 12.27 17.73
C PRO A 136 1.45 12.06 16.67
N SER A 137 1.88 10.82 16.41
CA SER A 137 3.09 10.53 15.63
C SER A 137 2.89 10.50 14.11
N ARG A 138 1.67 10.72 13.61
CA ARG A 138 1.38 10.78 12.17
C ARG A 138 0.46 11.96 11.90
N ASN A 139 0.99 13.03 11.31
CA ASN A 139 0.21 14.17 10.85
C ASN A 139 -0.58 13.82 9.57
N LEU A 140 -1.45 12.81 9.65
CA LEU A 140 -2.31 12.42 8.53
C LEU A 140 -3.60 13.24 8.54
N THR A 141 -4.04 13.67 7.36
CA THR A 141 -5.36 14.25 7.17
C THR A 141 -6.44 13.16 7.32
N ALA A 142 -7.68 13.56 7.57
CA ALA A 142 -8.81 12.62 7.59
C ALA A 142 -8.94 11.83 6.27
N SER A 143 -8.71 12.49 5.13
CA SER A 143 -8.72 11.83 3.81
C SER A 143 -7.59 10.80 3.64
N GLN A 144 -6.38 11.07 4.17
CA GLN A 144 -5.27 10.12 4.14
C GLN A 144 -5.56 8.90 5.04
N VAL A 145 -6.20 9.11 6.19
CA VAL A 145 -6.64 8.02 7.07
C VAL A 145 -7.69 7.16 6.35
N ASP A 146 -8.69 7.77 5.74
CA ASP A 146 -9.73 7.06 4.98
C ASP A 146 -9.11 6.24 3.83
N ILE A 147 -8.28 6.88 3.00
CA ILE A 147 -7.63 6.22 1.85
C ILE A 147 -6.76 5.06 2.34
N SER A 148 -5.88 5.30 3.31
CA SER A 148 -4.95 4.28 3.81
C SER A 148 -5.67 3.12 4.47
N SER A 149 -6.72 3.39 5.24
CA SER A 149 -7.55 2.36 5.89
C SER A 149 -8.25 1.48 4.86
N ILE A 150 -8.83 2.08 3.81
CA ILE A 150 -9.52 1.35 2.75
C ILE A 150 -8.54 0.52 1.91
N PHE A 151 -7.36 1.08 1.57
CA PHE A 151 -6.30 0.31 0.91
C PHE A 151 -5.83 -0.86 1.76
N ALA A 152 -5.59 -0.65 3.06
CA ALA A 152 -5.14 -1.71 3.96
C ALA A 152 -6.16 -2.85 4.08
N ARG A 153 -7.45 -2.52 4.18
CA ARG A 153 -8.53 -3.52 4.22
C ARG A 153 -8.68 -4.28 2.91
N SER A 154 -8.52 -3.59 1.78
CA SER A 154 -8.56 -4.23 0.46
C SER A 154 -7.33 -5.10 0.20
N ALA A 155 -6.16 -4.70 0.71
CA ALA A 155 -4.96 -5.53 0.72
C ALA A 155 -5.18 -6.79 1.56
N LEU A 156 -5.87 -6.70 2.70
CA LEU A 156 -6.25 -7.86 3.49
C LEU A 156 -7.19 -8.80 2.70
N THR A 157 -8.17 -8.25 1.98
CA THR A 157 -9.00 -9.04 1.06
C THR A 157 -8.15 -9.76 0.00
N TYR A 158 -7.20 -9.05 -0.63
CA TYR A 158 -6.27 -9.65 -1.60
C TYR A 158 -5.43 -10.77 -0.96
N LEU A 159 -4.93 -10.59 0.26
CA LEU A 159 -4.19 -11.62 0.97
C LEU A 159 -5.03 -12.89 1.19
N HIS A 160 -6.29 -12.75 1.63
CA HIS A 160 -7.19 -13.91 1.77
C HIS A 160 -7.40 -14.64 0.44
N ILE A 161 -7.48 -13.91 -0.68
CA ILE A 161 -7.56 -14.52 -2.02
C ILE A 161 -6.28 -15.25 -2.39
N VAL A 162 -5.11 -14.71 -2.03
CA VAL A 162 -3.82 -15.36 -2.29
C VAL A 162 -3.73 -16.68 -1.52
N ILE A 163 -4.23 -16.73 -0.28
CA ILE A 163 -4.18 -17.93 0.56
C ILE A 163 -5.29 -18.92 0.19
N SER A 164 -6.55 -18.51 0.32
CA SER A 164 -7.76 -19.36 0.24
C SER A 164 -8.40 -19.41 -1.15
N GLY A 165 -8.05 -18.49 -2.06
CA GLY A 165 -8.70 -18.34 -3.36
C GLY A 165 -9.85 -17.32 -3.37
N ALA A 166 -10.35 -16.97 -4.56
CA ALA A 166 -11.36 -15.93 -4.74
C ALA A 166 -12.79 -16.45 -4.51
N HIS A 167 -13.10 -16.83 -3.26
CA HIS A 167 -14.38 -17.41 -2.86
C HIS A 167 -15.15 -16.46 -1.90
N PRO A 168 -16.19 -15.74 -2.37
CA PRO A 168 -16.93 -14.76 -1.55
C PRO A 168 -17.60 -15.33 -0.30
N GLU A 169 -18.04 -16.59 -0.36
CA GLU A 169 -18.73 -17.30 0.70
C GLU A 169 -17.79 -17.67 1.87
N MET A 170 -16.48 -17.48 1.71
CA MET A 170 -15.53 -17.72 2.78
C MET A 170 -15.68 -16.64 3.85
N PRO A 171 -15.84 -17.01 5.15
CA PRO A 171 -16.10 -16.05 6.22
C PRO A 171 -15.06 -14.93 6.30
N GLU A 172 -13.78 -15.25 6.11
CA GLU A 172 -12.69 -14.26 6.16
C GLU A 172 -12.75 -13.25 5.01
N ILE A 173 -13.29 -13.65 3.86
CA ILE A 173 -13.48 -12.77 2.70
C ILE A 173 -14.74 -11.92 2.90
N GLU A 174 -15.86 -12.53 3.28
CA GLU A 174 -17.11 -11.82 3.52
C GLU A 174 -16.95 -10.74 4.60
N GLU A 175 -16.28 -11.08 5.72
CA GLU A 175 -15.95 -10.13 6.79
C GLU A 175 -15.08 -8.98 6.25
N SER A 176 -14.02 -9.31 5.52
CA SER A 176 -13.10 -8.32 4.94
C SER A 176 -13.82 -7.35 4.00
N VAL A 177 -14.70 -7.86 3.12
CA VAL A 177 -15.51 -7.03 2.21
C VAL A 177 -16.51 -6.18 2.99
N SER A 178 -17.22 -6.74 3.97
CA SER A 178 -18.19 -6.01 4.80
C SER A 178 -17.55 -4.85 5.57
N LEU A 179 -16.37 -5.08 6.15
CA LEU A 179 -15.61 -4.06 6.83
C LEU A 179 -15.08 -2.97 5.88
N THR A 180 -14.64 -3.35 4.68
CA THR A 180 -14.20 -2.38 3.66
C THR A 180 -15.38 -1.55 3.15
N LEU A 181 -16.53 -2.17 2.95
CA LEU A 181 -17.76 -1.51 2.54
C LEU A 181 -18.25 -0.50 3.58
N SER A 182 -18.12 -0.84 4.85
CA SER A 182 -18.38 0.09 5.96
C SER A 182 -17.44 1.29 5.91
N ALA A 183 -16.14 1.07 5.65
CA ALA A 183 -15.18 2.15 5.48
C ALA A 183 -15.51 3.06 4.28
N PHE A 184 -15.88 2.49 3.12
CA PHE A 184 -16.35 3.28 1.97
C PHE A 184 -17.57 4.15 2.31
N ARG A 185 -18.50 3.64 3.11
CA ARG A 185 -19.70 4.39 3.51
C ARG A 185 -19.41 5.51 4.51
N SER A 186 -18.37 5.36 5.32
CA SER A 186 -17.98 6.29 6.38
C SER A 186 -16.91 7.31 5.94
N MET A 187 -16.48 7.28 4.68
CA MET A 187 -15.51 8.24 4.16
C MET A 187 -15.98 9.68 4.37
N THR A 188 -15.03 10.55 4.69
CA THR A 188 -15.27 11.99 4.87
C THR A 188 -15.70 12.70 3.59
N ASP A 189 -15.21 12.26 2.43
CA ASP A 189 -15.62 12.79 1.12
C ASP A 189 -15.86 11.63 0.12
N PRO A 190 -17.08 11.47 -0.43
CA PRO A 190 -17.37 10.48 -1.46
C PRO A 190 -16.50 10.56 -2.71
N LYS A 191 -15.92 11.73 -3.03
CA LYS A 191 -15.05 11.91 -4.20
C LYS A 191 -13.72 11.18 -4.08
N LEU A 192 -13.29 10.83 -2.85
CA LEU A 192 -12.08 10.02 -2.61
C LEU A 192 -12.16 8.65 -3.28
N LEU A 193 -13.35 8.19 -3.67
CA LEU A 193 -13.53 6.97 -4.44
C LEU A 193 -12.71 6.94 -5.73
N GLN A 194 -12.44 8.10 -6.35
CA GLN A 194 -11.57 8.21 -7.54
C GLN A 194 -10.11 7.80 -7.25
N SER A 195 -9.62 8.01 -6.03
CA SER A 195 -8.30 7.54 -5.59
C SER A 195 -8.32 6.09 -5.09
N LEU A 196 -9.51 5.48 -5.04
CA LEU A 196 -9.76 4.16 -4.47
C LEU A 196 -10.32 3.18 -5.50
N VAL A 197 -10.02 3.38 -6.78
CA VAL A 197 -10.48 2.52 -7.89
C VAL A 197 -10.04 1.07 -7.69
N TRP A 198 -8.76 0.83 -7.38
CA TRP A 198 -8.26 -0.53 -7.13
C TRP A 198 -8.90 -1.17 -5.89
N PRO A 199 -8.90 -0.52 -4.69
CA PRO A 199 -9.63 -1.02 -3.52
C PRO A 199 -11.10 -1.37 -3.81
N PHE A 200 -11.80 -0.48 -4.53
CA PHE A 200 -13.19 -0.63 -4.90
C PHE A 200 -13.40 -1.84 -5.82
N CYS A 201 -12.54 -2.00 -6.84
CA CYS A 201 -12.62 -3.13 -7.76
C CYS A 201 -12.36 -4.47 -7.07
N VAL A 202 -11.27 -4.58 -6.30
CA VAL A 202 -10.87 -5.83 -5.65
C VAL A 202 -11.96 -6.31 -4.69
N THR A 203 -12.43 -5.42 -3.83
CA THR A 203 -13.46 -5.75 -2.84
C THR A 203 -14.84 -5.95 -3.47
N GLY A 204 -15.20 -5.12 -4.45
CA GLY A 204 -16.46 -5.26 -5.18
C GLY A 204 -16.54 -6.57 -5.95
N CYS A 205 -15.45 -7.03 -6.55
CA CYS A 205 -15.40 -8.32 -7.23
C CYS A 205 -15.70 -9.47 -6.27
N LEU A 206 -15.46 -9.35 -4.97
CA LEU A 206 -15.77 -10.39 -3.98
C LEU A 206 -17.06 -10.15 -3.19
N ALA A 207 -17.87 -9.14 -3.55
CA ALA A 207 -19.13 -8.89 -2.87
C ALA A 207 -20.13 -10.04 -3.06
N VAL A 208 -20.70 -10.53 -1.95
CA VAL A 208 -21.85 -11.45 -1.97
C VAL A 208 -23.11 -10.73 -2.47
N GLU A 209 -24.13 -11.47 -2.90
CA GLU A 209 -25.30 -10.88 -3.58
C GLU A 209 -26.00 -9.78 -2.78
N SER A 210 -26.09 -9.93 -1.45
CA SER A 210 -26.69 -8.94 -0.55
C SER A 210 -25.91 -7.61 -0.51
N GLN A 211 -24.62 -7.62 -0.85
CA GLN A 211 -23.74 -6.45 -0.82
C GLN A 211 -23.66 -5.73 -2.18
N GLN A 212 -23.95 -6.40 -3.29
CA GLN A 212 -23.82 -5.85 -4.65
C GLN A 212 -24.55 -4.52 -4.88
N PRO A 213 -25.81 -4.31 -4.40
CA PRO A 213 -26.50 -3.04 -4.57
C PRO A 213 -25.74 -1.86 -3.96
N ILE A 214 -25.01 -2.09 -2.87
CA ILE A 214 -24.28 -1.06 -2.14
C ILE A 214 -23.11 -0.52 -2.96
N PHE A 215 -22.39 -1.38 -3.68
CA PHE A 215 -21.30 -0.97 -4.58
C PHE A 215 -21.82 -0.06 -5.70
N ARG A 216 -23.01 -0.35 -6.25
CA ARG A 216 -23.67 0.52 -7.24
C ARG A 216 -24.09 1.87 -6.65
N GLU A 217 -24.53 1.90 -5.40
CA GLU A 217 -24.89 3.15 -4.70
C GLU A 217 -23.68 4.06 -4.44
N LEU A 218 -22.52 3.48 -4.07
CA LEU A 218 -21.29 4.24 -3.82
C LEU A 218 -20.87 5.06 -5.04
N ILE A 219 -20.99 4.47 -6.23
CA ILE A 219 -20.69 5.14 -7.51
C ILE A 219 -21.64 6.30 -7.79
N LYS A 220 -22.94 6.11 -7.52
CA LYS A 220 -23.92 7.19 -7.67
C LYS A 220 -23.64 8.35 -6.72
N LYS A 221 -23.23 8.05 -5.47
CA LYS A 221 -22.90 9.06 -4.45
C LYS A 221 -21.62 9.83 -4.74
N ALA A 222 -20.65 9.21 -5.39
CA ALA A 222 -19.38 9.86 -5.74
C ALA A 222 -19.49 10.84 -6.94
N ASP A 223 -20.69 10.99 -7.54
CA ASP A 223 -20.98 11.88 -8.67
C ASP A 223 -19.93 11.80 -9.80
N ILE A 224 -19.69 10.57 -10.26
CA ILE A 224 -18.65 10.20 -11.23
C ILE A 224 -18.95 10.71 -12.65
N ALA A 225 -19.97 11.56 -12.82
CA ALA A 225 -20.35 12.19 -14.08
C ALA A 225 -19.35 13.28 -14.58
N THR A 226 -18.23 13.48 -13.89
CA THR A 226 -17.17 14.44 -14.25
C THR A 226 -16.07 13.80 -15.12
N PRO A 227 -15.36 14.59 -15.96
CA PRO A 227 -14.22 14.09 -16.73
C PRO A 227 -13.12 13.65 -15.74
N GLY A 228 -12.84 12.34 -15.67
CA GLY A 228 -11.97 11.73 -14.64
C GLY A 228 -12.60 10.52 -13.94
N GLY A 229 -13.91 10.29 -14.13
CA GLY A 229 -14.63 9.14 -13.59
C GLY A 229 -14.41 7.80 -14.31
N GLY A 230 -13.56 7.75 -15.34
CA GLY A 230 -13.34 6.59 -16.21
C GLY A 230 -12.98 5.32 -15.46
N GLY A 231 -11.93 5.36 -14.63
CA GLY A 231 -11.47 4.22 -13.85
C GLY A 231 -12.54 3.61 -12.93
N CYS A 232 -13.38 4.42 -12.29
CA CYS A 232 -14.47 3.91 -11.44
C CYS A 232 -15.55 3.21 -12.27
N LEU A 233 -15.91 3.75 -13.44
CA LEU A 233 -16.88 3.12 -14.34
C LEU A 233 -16.35 1.80 -14.91
N GLU A 234 -15.07 1.76 -15.28
CA GLU A 234 -14.41 0.53 -15.73
C GLU A 234 -14.37 -0.52 -14.60
N ALA A 235 -14.03 -0.11 -13.38
CA ALA A 235 -14.06 -0.98 -12.21
C ALA A 235 -15.47 -1.56 -11.96
N VAL A 236 -16.54 -0.77 -12.09
CA VAL A 236 -17.91 -1.29 -12.01
C VAL A 236 -18.17 -2.35 -13.07
N GLY A 237 -17.74 -2.09 -14.31
CA GLY A 237 -17.87 -3.08 -15.39
C GLY A 237 -17.17 -4.40 -15.04
N ILE A 238 -15.94 -4.34 -14.51
CA ILE A 238 -15.19 -5.53 -14.08
C ILE A 238 -15.93 -6.26 -12.96
N ILE A 239 -16.39 -5.52 -11.94
CA ILE A 239 -17.14 -6.05 -10.80
C ILE A 239 -18.40 -6.79 -11.26
N GLU A 240 -19.22 -6.17 -12.11
CA GLU A 240 -20.49 -6.75 -12.57
C GLU A 240 -20.27 -8.01 -13.41
N GLN A 241 -19.22 -8.03 -14.25
CA GLN A 241 -18.83 -9.24 -14.98
C GLN A 241 -18.34 -10.34 -14.03
N CYS A 242 -17.61 -9.99 -12.98
CA CYS A 242 -17.19 -10.95 -11.96
C CYS A 242 -18.40 -11.62 -11.31
N TRP A 243 -19.42 -10.83 -10.95
CA TRP A 243 -20.68 -11.34 -10.38
C TRP A 243 -21.44 -12.25 -11.34
N GLU A 244 -21.61 -11.82 -12.60
CA GLU A 244 -22.31 -12.61 -13.61
C GLU A 244 -21.61 -13.94 -13.91
N MET A 245 -20.28 -13.91 -13.97
CA MET A 245 -19.52 -15.11 -14.25
C MET A 245 -19.57 -16.13 -13.12
N ARG A 246 -19.71 -15.69 -11.85
CA ARG A 246 -19.96 -16.62 -10.74
C ARG A 246 -21.36 -17.24 -10.77
N ARG A 247 -22.37 -16.55 -11.30
CA ARG A 247 -23.71 -17.12 -11.48
C ARG A 247 -23.73 -18.20 -12.55
N THR A 248 -22.92 -18.02 -13.59
CA THR A 248 -22.91 -18.88 -14.78
C THR A 248 -21.85 -19.99 -14.76
N CYS A 249 -20.78 -19.85 -13.96
CA CYS A 249 -19.67 -20.78 -13.89
C CYS A 249 -19.24 -21.07 -12.43
N TYR A 250 -18.89 -22.32 -12.13
CA TYR A 250 -18.37 -22.75 -10.81
C TYR A 250 -16.89 -22.41 -10.56
N HIS A 251 -16.24 -21.63 -11.42
CA HIS A 251 -14.82 -21.30 -11.26
C HIS A 251 -14.65 -20.07 -10.37
N SER A 252 -13.63 -20.09 -9.50
CA SER A 252 -13.21 -18.89 -8.77
C SER A 252 -12.70 -17.86 -9.77
N CYS A 253 -13.41 -16.73 -9.85
CA CYS A 253 -12.99 -15.59 -10.65
C CYS A 253 -12.71 -14.39 -9.75
N ASP A 254 -11.65 -13.67 -10.08
CA ASP A 254 -11.25 -12.42 -9.45
C ASP A 254 -11.16 -11.29 -10.50
N TRP A 255 -10.84 -10.08 -10.04
CA TRP A 255 -10.72 -8.91 -10.92
C TRP A 255 -9.66 -9.11 -12.01
N ALA A 256 -8.54 -9.76 -11.68
CA ALA A 256 -7.43 -9.99 -12.60
C ALA A 256 -7.81 -10.97 -13.72
N PHE A 257 -8.56 -12.03 -13.40
CA PHE A 257 -9.12 -12.94 -14.38
C PHE A 257 -10.03 -12.19 -15.38
N ILE A 258 -10.94 -11.35 -14.88
CA ILE A 258 -11.87 -10.60 -15.73
C ILE A 258 -11.13 -9.60 -16.62
N MET A 259 -10.13 -8.88 -16.07
CA MET A 259 -9.29 -7.97 -16.85
C MET A 259 -8.55 -8.67 -17.98
N ASN A 260 -7.89 -9.79 -17.68
CA ASN A 260 -7.18 -10.58 -18.67
C ASN A 260 -8.11 -11.06 -19.79
N ARG A 261 -9.34 -11.45 -19.45
CA ARG A 261 -10.37 -11.84 -20.42
C ARG A 261 -10.84 -10.68 -21.30
N ARG A 262 -10.91 -9.46 -20.75
CA ARG A 262 -11.24 -8.23 -21.51
C ARG A 262 -10.10 -7.76 -22.41
N GLY A 263 -8.89 -8.27 -22.24
CA GLY A 263 -7.70 -7.75 -22.91
C GLY A 263 -7.20 -6.42 -22.32
N HIS A 264 -7.69 -6.02 -21.15
CA HIS A 264 -7.22 -4.83 -20.44
C HIS A 264 -6.01 -5.20 -19.57
N SER A 265 -4.91 -4.48 -19.75
CA SER A 265 -3.70 -4.68 -18.97
C SER A 265 -3.71 -3.93 -17.63
N SER A 266 -4.70 -3.07 -17.34
CA SER A 266 -4.84 -2.42 -16.03
C SER A 266 -6.21 -1.81 -15.77
N ILE A 267 -6.58 -1.73 -14.48
CA ILE A 267 -7.66 -0.84 -13.95
C ILE A 267 -7.13 0.60 -13.76
N LEU A 268 -6.02 0.94 -14.40
CA LEU A 268 -5.37 2.23 -14.23
C LEU A 268 -5.75 3.13 -15.41
N PHE A 269 -6.44 4.21 -15.04
CA PHE A 269 -6.91 5.38 -15.81
C PHE A 269 -8.26 5.23 -16.52
#